data_AF-A0A2S6H132-F1
#
_entry.id   AF-A0A2S6H132-F1
#
_cell.length_a   1.000
_cell.length_b   1.000
_cell.length_c   1.000
_cell.angle_alpha   90.00
_cell.angle_beta   90.00
_cell.angle_gamma   90.00
#
_symmetry.space_group_name_H-M   'P 1'
#
loop_
_entity.id
_entity.type
_entity.pdbx_description
1 polymer ?
#
loop_
_entity_poly.entity_id
_entity_poly.type
_entity_poly.pdbx_seq_one_letter_code
_entity_poly.pdbx_strand_id
1 'polypeptide(L)'
;MPTYTSRADVATDSPERYAKQLVAHLSRKIEFSTDGPTSTTTIADTTGQVIIGDGVLTLTATGTDPEGIARVEHVLGSHLERFGQRKELVVTWTRTEEA
;
A
#
# COMPACT_ATOMS: atom_id res chain seq x y z
N MET A 1 7.36 13.68 -18.06
CA MET A 1 6.10 12.96 -17.78
C MET A 1 5.85 13.18 -16.30
N PRO A 2 4.65 13.66 -15.91
CA PRO A 2 4.35 13.88 -14.51
C PRO A 2 4.46 12.55 -13.75
N THR A 3 4.91 12.62 -12.51
CA THR A 3 4.94 11.46 -11.60
C THR A 3 3.81 11.64 -10.60
N TYR A 4 2.97 10.62 -10.48
CA TYR A 4 1.92 10.57 -9.50
C TYR A 4 2.41 9.79 -8.29
N THR A 5 2.16 10.34 -7.11
CA THR A 5 2.40 9.66 -5.84
C THR A 5 1.10 9.65 -5.04
N SER A 6 0.68 8.47 -4.61
CA SER A 6 -0.45 8.29 -3.71
C SER A 6 0.03 7.74 -2.39
N ARG A 7 -0.52 8.26 -1.28
CA ARG A 7 -0.18 7.84 0.07
C ARG A 7 -1.44 7.64 0.89
N ALA A 8 -1.52 6.54 1.63
CA ALA A 8 -2.55 6.31 2.63
C ALA A 8 -1.92 5.98 3.98
N ASP A 9 -2.35 6.67 5.02
CA ASP A 9 -1.92 6.42 6.40
C ASP A 9 -3.08 5.81 7.18
N VAL A 10 -2.89 4.58 7.65
CA VAL A 10 -3.96 3.78 8.27
C VAL A 10 -3.59 3.53 9.73
N ALA A 11 -4.24 4.27 10.64
CA ALA A 11 -4.05 4.08 12.08
C ALA A 11 -4.53 2.69 12.50
N THR A 12 -3.67 1.93 13.17
CA THR A 12 -3.97 0.55 13.58
C THR A 12 -3.12 0.13 14.78
N ASP A 13 -3.71 -0.62 15.71
CA ASP A 13 -2.99 -1.15 16.88
C ASP A 13 -1.95 -2.23 16.50
N SER A 14 -1.93 -2.70 15.26
CA SER A 14 -1.10 -3.84 14.84
C SER A 14 -0.61 -3.73 13.39
N PRO A 15 0.16 -2.68 13.04
CA PRO A 15 0.58 -2.41 11.66
C PRO A 15 1.46 -3.54 11.10
N GLU A 16 2.36 -4.10 11.91
CA GLU A 16 3.20 -5.25 11.53
C GLU A 16 2.39 -6.47 11.10
N ARG A 17 1.31 -6.76 11.82
CA ARG A 17 0.46 -7.93 11.56
C ARG A 17 -0.26 -7.77 10.23
N TYR A 18 -0.83 -6.58 9.98
CA TYR A 18 -1.52 -6.28 8.74
C TYR A 18 -0.57 -6.25 7.54
N ALA A 19 0.60 -5.65 7.69
CA ALA A 19 1.64 -5.64 6.66
C ALA A 19 2.05 -7.07 6.26
N LYS A 20 2.40 -7.91 7.24
CA LYS A 20 2.76 -9.32 6.99
C LYS A 20 1.63 -10.09 6.32
N GLN A 21 0.38 -9.87 6.74
CA GLN A 21 -0.78 -10.52 6.13
C GLN A 21 -0.98 -10.10 4.68
N LEU A 22 -0.81 -8.80 4.39
CA LEU A 22 -0.97 -8.24 3.06
C LEU A 22 0.14 -8.72 2.12
N VAL A 23 1.39 -8.65 2.55
CA VAL A 23 2.54 -9.19 1.80
C VAL A 23 2.36 -10.67 1.54
N ALA A 24 2.13 -11.49 2.58
CA ALA A 24 1.98 -12.95 2.40
C ALA A 24 0.81 -13.33 1.48
N HIS A 25 -0.28 -12.54 1.46
CA HIS A 25 -1.40 -12.78 0.56
C HIS A 25 -1.05 -12.42 -0.90
N LEU A 26 -0.46 -11.25 -1.10
CA LEU A 26 -0.15 -10.73 -2.44
C LEU A 26 1.08 -11.40 -3.05
N SER A 27 2.02 -11.90 -2.24
CA SER A 27 3.20 -12.68 -2.66
C SER A 27 2.85 -13.95 -3.45
N ARG A 28 1.58 -14.36 -3.47
CA ARG A 28 1.10 -15.46 -4.33
C ARG A 28 0.98 -15.07 -5.81
N LYS A 29 0.82 -13.78 -6.10
CA LYS A 29 0.58 -13.25 -7.45
C LYS A 29 1.57 -12.16 -7.86
N ILE A 30 2.20 -11.50 -6.90
CA ILE A 30 3.02 -10.31 -7.10
C ILE A 30 4.29 -10.47 -6.28
N GLU A 31 5.43 -10.07 -6.84
CA GLU A 31 6.68 -10.11 -6.09
C GLU A 31 6.76 -8.95 -5.09
N PHE A 32 7.19 -9.28 -3.86
CA PHE A 32 7.42 -8.31 -2.80
C PHE A 32 8.85 -8.45 -2.30
N SER A 33 9.55 -7.33 -2.21
CA SER A 33 10.83 -7.21 -1.51
C SER A 33 10.57 -6.56 -0.16
N THR A 34 10.92 -7.24 0.93
CA THR A 34 10.79 -6.68 2.28
C THR A 34 12.17 -6.36 2.84
N ASP A 35 12.36 -5.10 3.20
CA ASP A 35 13.55 -4.59 3.87
C ASP A 35 13.16 -3.91 5.19
N GLY A 36 13.42 -4.59 6.30
CA GLY A 36 13.03 -4.16 7.63
C GLY A 36 11.51 -3.90 7.74
N PRO A 37 11.07 -2.68 8.13
CA PRO A 37 9.66 -2.33 8.25
C PRO A 37 8.98 -1.99 6.91
N THR A 38 9.72 -2.01 5.79
CA THR A 38 9.22 -1.56 4.48
C THR A 38 9.14 -2.73 3.51
N SER A 39 7.96 -2.99 2.97
CA SER A 39 7.74 -3.94 1.89
C SER A 39 7.41 -3.20 0.60
N THR A 40 8.22 -3.41 -0.43
CA THR A 40 8.09 -2.79 -1.76
C THR A 40 7.65 -3.83 -2.77
N THR A 41 6.80 -3.43 -3.71
CA THR A 41 6.32 -4.24 -4.82
C THR A 41 6.22 -3.40 -6.09
N THR A 42 6.25 -4.04 -7.25
CA THR A 42 6.04 -3.38 -8.53
C THR A 42 4.87 -4.07 -9.24
N ILE A 43 3.83 -3.30 -9.56
CA ILE A 43 2.66 -3.77 -10.29
C ILE A 43 2.62 -3.03 -11.62
N ALA A 44 2.85 -3.77 -12.72
CA ALA A 44 3.10 -3.19 -14.04
C ALA A 44 4.26 -2.18 -13.98
N ASP A 45 3.98 -0.88 -14.14
CA ASP A 45 4.97 0.21 -14.12
C ASP A 45 4.78 1.14 -12.90
N THR A 46 4.09 0.68 -11.86
CA THR A 46 3.87 1.44 -10.62
C THR A 46 4.49 0.72 -9.43
N THR A 47 5.28 1.46 -8.66
CA THR A 47 5.88 0.97 -7.41
C THR A 47 4.91 1.18 -6.25
N GLY A 48 4.51 0.10 -5.59
CA GLY A 48 3.77 0.14 -4.34
C GLY A 48 4.68 -0.13 -3.14
N GLN A 49 4.50 0.59 -2.04
CA GLN A 49 5.20 0.29 -0.79
C GLN A 49 4.24 0.22 0.39
N VAL A 50 4.64 -0.56 1.38
CA VAL A 50 3.93 -0.80 2.63
C VAL A 50 4.95 -0.58 3.73
N ILE A 51 4.80 0.49 4.49
CA ILE A 51 5.73 0.90 5.53
C ILE A 51 5.04 0.75 6.89
N ILE A 52 5.64 -0.06 7.74
CA ILE A 52 5.19 -0.26 9.11
C ILE A 52 5.73 0.89 9.96
N GLY A 53 4.82 1.72 10.48
CA GLY A 53 5.12 2.72 11.50
C GLY A 53 4.66 2.29 12.88
N ASP A 54 4.85 3.17 13.87
CA ASP A 54 4.35 2.97 15.22
C ASP A 54 2.87 3.36 15.28
N GLY A 55 1.98 2.38 15.48
CA GLY A 55 0.53 2.59 15.51
C GLY A 55 -0.11 2.99 14.16
N VAL A 56 0.67 2.99 13.07
CA VAL A 56 0.19 3.36 11.72
C VAL A 56 0.82 2.47 10.67
N LEU A 57 0.01 2.06 9.69
CA LEU A 57 0.47 1.40 8.48
C LEU A 57 0.36 2.37 7.32
N THR A 58 1.49 2.75 6.74
CA THR A 58 1.54 3.65 5.59
C THR A 58 1.62 2.81 4.32
N LEU A 59 0.77 3.14 3.35
CA LEU A 59 0.80 2.60 1.99
C LEU A 59 1.18 3.71 1.03
N THR A 60 2.06 3.44 0.08
CA THR A 60 2.42 4.38 -0.98
C THR A 60 2.31 3.72 -2.36
N ALA A 61 2.02 4.52 -3.38
CA ALA A 61 2.03 4.12 -4.77
C ALA A 61 2.66 5.24 -5.60
N THR A 62 3.69 4.96 -6.37
CA THR A 62 4.39 5.95 -7.20
C THR A 62 4.60 5.42 -8.61
N GLY A 63 4.37 6.26 -9.61
CA GLY A 63 4.41 5.87 -11.01
C GLY A 63 4.02 7.01 -11.94
N THR A 64 4.23 6.82 -13.23
CA THR A 64 3.90 7.80 -14.28
C THR A 64 2.54 7.57 -14.92
N ASP A 65 1.92 6.40 -14.66
CA ASP A 65 0.60 6.03 -15.15
C ASP A 65 -0.46 6.15 -14.03
N PRO A 66 -1.45 7.06 -14.16
CA PRO A 66 -2.50 7.21 -13.17
C PRO A 66 -3.43 5.98 -13.06
N GLU A 67 -3.55 5.16 -14.10
CA GLU A 67 -4.30 3.90 -14.03
C GLU A 67 -3.56 2.85 -13.19
N GLY A 68 -2.25 2.73 -13.38
CA GLY A 68 -1.35 1.94 -12.54
C GLY A 68 -1.44 2.32 -11.07
N ILE A 69 -1.42 3.62 -10.75
CA ILE A 69 -1.60 4.14 -9.39
C ILE A 69 -2.95 3.70 -8.82
N ALA A 70 -4.05 3.90 -9.56
CA ALA A 70 -5.38 3.50 -9.11
C ALA A 70 -5.48 1.99 -8.84
N ARG A 71 -4.77 1.17 -9.63
CA ARG A 71 -4.68 -0.28 -9.42
C ARG A 71 -3.95 -0.63 -8.13
N VAL A 72 -2.81 0.00 -7.86
CA VAL A 72 -2.06 -0.22 -6.60
C VAL A 72 -2.89 0.24 -5.40
N GLU A 73 -3.49 1.42 -5.46
CA GLU A 73 -4.40 1.94 -4.43
C GLU A 73 -5.53 0.96 -4.13
N HIS A 74 -6.17 0.43 -5.18
CA HIS A 74 -7.26 -0.53 -5.04
C HIS A 74 -6.77 -1.86 -4.46
N VAL A 75 -5.66 -2.41 -4.94
CA VAL A 75 -5.13 -3.69 -4.45
C VAL A 75 -4.70 -3.57 -2.98
N LEU A 76 -3.89 -2.58 -2.63
CA LEU A 76 -3.41 -2.43 -1.24
C LEU A 76 -4.55 -2.02 -0.30
N GLY A 77 -5.39 -1.04 -0.71
CA GLY A 77 -6.48 -0.52 0.10
C GLY A 77 -7.57 -1.57 0.37
N SER A 78 -8.13 -2.18 -0.68
CA SER A 78 -9.24 -3.14 -0.50
C SER A 78 -8.86 -4.36 0.33
N HIS A 79 -7.63 -4.86 0.21
CA HIS A 79 -7.15 -5.98 1.02
C HIS A 79 -6.97 -5.57 2.47
N LEU A 80 -6.42 -4.38 2.72
CA LEU A 80 -6.24 -3.88 4.07
C LEU A 80 -7.58 -3.63 4.78
N GLU A 81 -8.54 -3.00 4.12
CA GLU A 81 -9.91 -2.82 4.65
C GLU A 81 -10.58 -4.17 4.92
N ARG A 82 -10.40 -5.16 4.03
CA ARG A 82 -10.95 -6.50 4.22
C ARG A 82 -10.31 -7.25 5.39
N PHE A 83 -9.00 -7.13 5.60
CA PHE A 83 -8.33 -7.69 6.77
C PHE A 83 -8.72 -6.95 8.05
N GLY A 84 -8.88 -5.63 7.93
CA GLY A 84 -9.26 -4.69 8.97
C GLY A 84 -10.74 -4.59 9.24
N GLN A 85 -11.61 -5.35 8.56
CA GLN A 85 -13.06 -5.20 8.64
C GLN A 85 -13.59 -5.32 10.07
N ARG A 86 -12.98 -6.20 10.88
CA ARG A 86 -13.34 -6.34 12.32
C ARG A 86 -12.90 -5.18 13.19
N LYS A 87 -11.94 -4.39 12.72
CA LYS A 87 -11.34 -3.23 13.38
C LYS A 87 -11.77 -1.91 12.71
N GLU A 88 -12.70 -1.97 11.76
CA GLU A 88 -13.21 -0.82 11.01
C GLU A 88 -12.09 0.03 10.39
N LEU A 89 -11.01 -0.62 9.91
CA LEU A 89 -9.91 0.10 9.26
C LEU A 89 -10.43 0.73 7.96
N VAL A 90 -10.20 2.04 7.82
CA VAL A 90 -10.52 2.82 6.63
C VAL A 90 -9.22 3.25 5.98
N VAL A 91 -9.10 3.04 4.67
CA VAL A 91 -7.92 3.45 3.91
C VAL A 91 -8.25 4.70 3.12
N THR A 92 -7.68 5.84 3.52
CA THR A 92 -7.85 7.11 2.82
C THR A 92 -6.58 7.44 2.04
N TRP A 93 -6.69 7.46 0.71
CA TRP A 93 -5.59 7.80 -0.18
C TRP A 93 -5.55 9.29 -0.46
N THR A 94 -4.34 9.86 -0.41
CA THR A 94 -4.03 11.21 -0.84
C THR A 94 -3.12 11.11 -2.06
N ARG A 95 -3.63 11.51 -3.22
CA ARG A 95 -2.88 11.53 -4.47
C ARG A 95 -2.32 12.93 -4.73
N THR A 96 -1.03 12.99 -5.00
CA THR A 96 -0.28 14.18 -5.41
C THR A 96 0.29 13.94 -6.79
N GLU A 97 0.23 14.95 -7.64
CA GLU A 97 0.90 14.99 -8.93
C GLU A 97 2.10 15.93 -8.82
N GLU A 98 3.28 15.43 -9.19
CA GLU A 98 4.49 16.25 -9.36
C GLU A 98 4.81 16.36 -10.86
N ALA A 99 4.89 17.60 -11.35
CA ALA A 99 4.98 17.96 -12.77
C ALA A 99 6.42 18.09 -13.27
#